data_AF-A2GJ78-F1
#
_entry.id   AF-A2GJ78-F1
#
_cell.length_a   1.000
_cell.length_b   1.000
_cell.length_c   1.000
_cell.angle_alpha   90.00
_cell.angle_beta   90.00
_cell.angle_gamma   90.00
#
_symmetry.space_group_name_H-M   'P 1'
#
loop_
_entity.id
_entity.type
_entity.pdbx_description
1 polymer ?
#
loop_
_entity_poly.entity_id
_entity_poly.type
_entity_poly.pdbx_seq_one_letter_code
_entity_poly.pdbx_strand_id
1 'polypeptide(L)'
;MDCAPQITNAVETAIPLCQIIWCGVHVLRAVMRKAEKFQDRSNFETFYNLMKLLVFGSEEEEIDPDEVYNNLEEILNEEPAAREYFDQQWRHHLDRWMLRYRNEGDGTNNISESHFKVLKHQYFPERRNLRLDELVIELYSSVVPSFLIKLQIK
;
A
#
# COMPACT_ATOMS: atom_id res chain seq x y z
N MET A 1 6.66 0.00 0.39
CA MET A 1 6.72 0.50 -1.02
C MET A 1 5.39 0.25 -1.72
N ASP A 2 5.12 0.91 -2.84
CA ASP A 2 4.01 0.52 -3.75
C ASP A 2 4.25 -0.89 -4.31
N CYS A 3 3.19 -1.56 -4.74
CA CYS A 3 3.30 -2.82 -5.49
C CYS A 3 3.84 -2.51 -6.90
N ALA A 4 5.16 -2.42 -7.03
CA ALA A 4 5.88 -2.05 -8.26
C ALA A 4 6.97 -3.09 -8.58
N PRO A 5 6.68 -4.11 -9.40
CA PRO A 5 7.58 -5.25 -9.62
C PRO A 5 8.98 -4.87 -10.09
N GLN A 6 9.11 -3.84 -10.93
CA GLN A 6 10.42 -3.41 -11.43
C GLN A 6 11.30 -2.81 -10.32
N ILE A 7 10.69 -2.09 -9.37
CA ILE A 7 11.43 -1.51 -8.24
C ILE A 7 11.82 -2.63 -7.28
N THR A 8 10.92 -3.57 -7.01
CA THR A 8 11.22 -4.76 -6.21
C THR A 8 12.43 -5.49 -6.77
N ASN A 9 12.42 -5.85 -8.06
CA ASN A 9 13.50 -6.59 -8.69
C ASN A 9 14.83 -5.83 -8.63
N ALA A 10 14.81 -4.50 -8.83
CA ALA A 10 16.00 -3.67 -8.74
C ALA A 10 16.58 -3.65 -7.33
N VAL A 11 15.74 -3.54 -6.29
CA VAL A 11 16.17 -3.54 -4.89
C VAL A 11 16.71 -4.91 -4.49
N GLU A 12 16.03 -6.01 -4.83
CA GLU A 12 16.52 -7.37 -4.51
C GLU A 12 17.85 -7.68 -5.19
N THR A 13 18.06 -7.18 -6.41
CA THR A 13 19.32 -7.32 -7.12
C THR A 13 20.45 -6.50 -6.48
N ALA A 14 20.15 -5.25 -6.11
CA ALA A 14 21.15 -4.33 -5.58
C ALA A 14 21.47 -4.56 -4.09
N ILE A 15 20.48 -5.00 -3.31
CA ILE A 15 20.56 -5.16 -1.85
C ILE A 15 19.87 -6.49 -1.48
N PRO A 16 20.56 -7.63 -1.63
CA PRO A 16 19.95 -8.96 -1.47
C PRO A 16 19.41 -9.28 -0.07
N LEU A 17 19.88 -8.56 0.95
CA LEU A 17 19.43 -8.71 2.33
C LEU A 17 18.26 -7.77 2.69
N CYS A 18 17.78 -6.95 1.74
CA CYS A 18 16.67 -6.05 1.98
C CYS A 18 15.35 -6.83 1.99
N GLN A 19 14.62 -6.77 3.10
CA GLN A 19 13.23 -7.24 3.15
C GLN A 19 12.32 -6.18 2.51
N ILE A 20 11.58 -6.57 1.48
CA ILE A 20 10.67 -5.67 0.77
C ILE A 20 9.25 -5.88 1.26
N ILE A 21 8.69 -4.83 1.87
CA ILE A 21 7.32 -4.83 2.38
C ILE A 21 6.49 -3.80 1.62
N TRP A 22 5.30 -4.21 1.21
CA TRP A 22 4.31 -3.37 0.53
C TRP A 22 3.48 -2.58 1.53
N CYS A 23 3.23 -1.32 1.20
CA CYS A 23 2.42 -0.44 2.03
C CYS A 23 0.98 -0.94 2.05
N GLY A 24 0.43 -1.24 3.24
CA GLY A 24 -0.92 -1.77 3.38
C GLY A 24 -1.99 -0.87 2.76
N VAL A 25 -1.82 0.45 2.87
CA VAL A 25 -2.73 1.43 2.25
C VAL A 25 -2.71 1.33 0.73
N HIS A 26 -1.53 1.10 0.13
CA HIS A 26 -1.41 0.97 -1.33
C HIS A 26 -1.89 -0.38 -1.83
N VAL A 27 -1.72 -1.44 -1.05
CA VAL A 27 -2.34 -2.75 -1.33
C VAL A 27 -3.86 -2.58 -1.42
N LEU A 28 -4.51 -2.01 -0.40
CA LEU A 28 -5.96 -1.82 -0.40
C LEU A 28 -6.44 -0.88 -1.51
N ARG A 29 -5.71 0.22 -1.78
CA ARG A 29 -6.05 1.10 -2.91
C ARG A 29 -5.93 0.39 -4.27
N ALA A 30 -4.92 -0.46 -4.45
CA ALA A 30 -4.75 -1.22 -5.68
C ALA A 30 -5.88 -2.24 -5.87
N VAL A 31 -6.26 -2.95 -4.80
CA VAL A 31 -7.42 -3.85 -4.79
C VAL A 31 -8.72 -3.09 -5.10
N MET A 32 -8.93 -1.93 -4.47
CA MET A 32 -10.16 -1.15 -4.65
C MET A 32 -10.38 -0.69 -6.10
N ARG A 33 -9.29 -0.49 -6.86
CA ARG A 33 -9.32 -0.17 -8.29
C ARG A 33 -9.63 -1.36 -9.20
N LYS A 34 -9.85 -2.54 -8.63
CA LYS A 34 -10.14 -3.80 -9.32
C LYS A 34 -11.50 -4.37 -8.96
N ALA A 35 -12.39 -3.55 -8.41
CA ALA A 35 -13.77 -3.91 -8.14
C ALA A 35 -14.49 -4.44 -9.40
N GLU A 36 -14.12 -3.94 -10.58
CA GLU A 36 -14.67 -4.39 -11.86
C GLU A 36 -14.34 -5.84 -12.24
N LYS A 37 -13.42 -6.50 -11.50
CA LYS A 37 -13.07 -7.91 -11.69
C LYS A 37 -14.03 -8.87 -11.00
N PHE A 38 -14.89 -8.37 -10.13
CA PHE A 38 -15.91 -9.14 -9.44
C PHE A 38 -17.25 -8.99 -10.17
N GLN A 39 -17.94 -10.11 -10.35
CA GLN A 39 -19.27 -10.17 -10.91
C GLN A 39 -20.31 -9.75 -9.86
N ASP A 40 -20.15 -10.22 -8.62
CA ASP A 40 -20.97 -9.80 -7.48
C ASP A 40 -20.26 -8.73 -6.65
N ARG A 41 -20.96 -7.61 -6.45
CA ARG A 41 -20.49 -6.51 -5.61
C ARG A 41 -20.37 -6.91 -4.13
N SER A 42 -21.27 -7.76 -3.63
CA SER A 42 -21.19 -8.31 -2.28
C SER A 42 -19.92 -9.13 -2.09
N ASN A 43 -19.54 -9.93 -3.08
CA ASN A 43 -18.30 -10.70 -3.07
C ASN A 43 -17.08 -9.78 -3.04
N PHE A 44 -17.08 -8.69 -3.82
CA PHE A 44 -16.01 -7.69 -3.73
C PHE A 44 -15.92 -7.04 -2.34
N GLU A 45 -17.05 -6.66 -1.73
CA GLU A 45 -17.08 -6.02 -0.41
C GLU A 45 -16.55 -6.97 0.68
N THR A 46 -16.97 -8.24 0.67
CA THR A 46 -16.45 -9.28 1.56
C THR A 46 -14.96 -9.51 1.34
N PHE A 47 -14.52 -9.71 0.09
CA PHE A 47 -13.11 -9.88 -0.28
C PHE A 47 -12.25 -8.71 0.20
N TYR A 48 -12.70 -7.47 -0.01
CA TYR A 48 -11.99 -6.27 0.40
C TYR A 48 -11.83 -6.18 1.93
N ASN A 49 -12.87 -6.54 2.68
CA ASN A 49 -12.81 -6.57 4.14
C ASN A 49 -11.85 -7.66 4.65
N LEU A 50 -11.86 -8.86 4.05
CA LEU A 50 -10.91 -9.93 4.38
C LEU A 50 -9.46 -9.49 4.07
N MET A 51 -9.22 -8.88 2.91
CA MET A 51 -7.92 -8.26 2.58
C MET A 51 -7.50 -7.22 3.62
N LYS A 52 -8.43 -6.38 4.09
CA LYS A 52 -8.16 -5.37 5.12
C LYS A 52 -7.74 -6.01 6.44
N LEU A 53 -8.40 -7.09 6.87
CA LEU A 53 -8.02 -7.86 8.05
C LEU A 53 -6.63 -8.48 7.90
N LEU A 54 -6.31 -9.07 6.75
CA LEU A 54 -4.99 -9.66 6.50
C LEU A 54 -3.86 -8.62 6.43
N VAL A 55 -4.18 -7.36 6.08
CA VAL A 55 -3.21 -6.26 5.96
C VAL A 55 -3.04 -5.46 7.26
N PHE A 56 -4.11 -5.29 8.04
CA PHE A 56 -4.16 -4.36 9.19
C PHE A 56 -4.79 -4.94 10.46
N GLY A 57 -5.26 -6.19 10.46
CA GLY A 57 -5.86 -6.82 11.65
C GLY A 57 -4.92 -6.72 12.85
N SER A 58 -5.44 -6.63 14.06
CA SER A 58 -4.60 -6.57 15.26
C SER A 58 -4.51 -7.94 15.93
N GLU A 59 -3.43 -8.17 16.68
CA GLU A 59 -3.35 -9.33 17.58
C GLU A 59 -4.43 -9.30 18.67
N GLU A 60 -5.00 -8.12 18.95
CA GLU A 60 -6.10 -7.94 19.92
C GLU A 60 -7.44 -8.51 19.44
N GLU A 61 -7.64 -8.72 18.13
CA GLU A 61 -8.92 -9.19 17.58
C GLU A 61 -9.09 -10.72 17.62
N GLU A 62 -8.12 -11.50 18.15
CA GLU A 62 -8.12 -12.98 18.14
C GLU A 62 -8.48 -13.59 16.76
N ILE A 63 -8.04 -12.94 15.68
CA ILE A 63 -8.32 -13.37 14.31
C ILE A 63 -7.26 -14.38 13.87
N ASP A 64 -7.68 -15.57 13.45
CA ASP A 64 -6.81 -16.54 12.77
C ASP A 64 -6.57 -16.09 11.31
N PRO A 65 -5.34 -15.69 10.93
CA PRO A 65 -5.03 -15.26 9.57
C PRO A 65 -5.24 -16.38 8.53
N ASP A 66 -5.10 -17.65 8.93
CA ASP A 66 -5.30 -18.79 8.04
C ASP A 66 -6.79 -18.99 7.73
N GLU A 67 -7.67 -18.83 8.73
CA GLU A 67 -9.12 -18.81 8.53
C GLU A 67 -9.57 -17.67 7.60
N VAL A 68 -9.07 -16.45 7.85
CA VAL A 68 -9.40 -15.29 7.01
C VAL A 68 -8.90 -15.48 5.57
N TYR A 69 -7.71 -16.06 5.39
CA TYR A 69 -7.20 -16.36 4.06
C TYR A 69 -8.04 -17.43 3.35
N ASN A 70 -8.44 -18.50 4.04
CA ASN A 70 -9.30 -19.54 3.47
C ASN A 70 -10.66 -18.95 3.01
N ASN A 71 -11.29 -18.12 3.85
CA ASN A 71 -12.53 -17.42 3.48
C ASN A 71 -12.33 -16.52 2.25
N LEU A 72 -11.17 -15.88 2.13
CA LEU A 72 -10.82 -15.08 0.95
C LEU A 72 -10.71 -15.96 -0.30
N GLU A 73 -10.14 -17.16 -0.19
CA GLU A 73 -10.04 -18.11 -1.31
C GLU A 73 -11.41 -18.63 -1.75
N GLU A 74 -12.34 -18.87 -0.81
CA GLU A 74 -13.71 -19.27 -1.12
C GLU A 74 -14.40 -18.23 -2.01
N ILE A 75 -14.31 -16.95 -1.66
CA ILE A 75 -14.86 -15.86 -2.48
C ILE A 75 -14.20 -15.82 -3.88
N LEU A 76 -12.88 -15.99 -3.95
CA LEU A 76 -12.18 -15.99 -5.24
C LEU A 76 -12.56 -17.19 -6.12
N ASN A 77 -12.94 -18.35 -5.54
CA ASN A 77 -13.39 -19.51 -6.31
C ASN A 77 -14.70 -19.23 -7.05
N GLU A 78 -15.54 -18.32 -6.55
CA GLU A 78 -16.77 -17.88 -7.20
C GLU A 78 -16.53 -16.81 -8.27
N GLU A 79 -15.35 -16.18 -8.28
CA GLU A 79 -15.03 -14.98 -9.06
C GLU A 79 -13.78 -15.17 -9.94
N PRO A 80 -13.87 -15.88 -11.09
CA PRO A 80 -12.71 -16.31 -11.87
C PRO A 80 -11.78 -15.17 -12.33
N ALA A 81 -12.34 -14.03 -12.74
CA ALA A 81 -11.55 -12.88 -13.19
C ALA A 81 -10.83 -12.17 -12.04
N ALA A 82 -11.44 -12.14 -10.84
CA ALA A 82 -10.80 -11.64 -9.63
C ALA A 82 -9.71 -12.59 -9.16
N ARG A 83 -9.95 -13.91 -9.23
CA ARG A 83 -8.95 -14.94 -8.92
C ARG A 83 -7.73 -14.85 -9.80
N GLU A 84 -7.90 -14.75 -11.11
CA GLU A 84 -6.77 -14.60 -12.04
C GLU A 84 -5.92 -13.37 -11.69
N TYR A 85 -6.57 -12.24 -11.41
CA TYR A 85 -5.87 -11.04 -10.94
C TYR A 85 -5.14 -11.27 -9.61
N PHE A 86 -5.78 -11.96 -8.66
CA PHE A 86 -5.19 -12.23 -7.36
C PHE A 86 -3.97 -13.14 -7.44
N ASP A 87 -4.05 -14.19 -8.25
CA ASP A 87 -2.98 -15.15 -8.46
C ASP A 87 -1.75 -14.46 -9.07
N GLN A 88 -1.96 -13.56 -10.03
CA GLN A 88 -0.87 -12.81 -10.69
C GLN A 88 -0.20 -11.77 -9.77
N GLN A 89 -0.94 -11.11 -8.89
CA GLN A 89 -0.43 -9.96 -8.14
C GLN A 89 -0.08 -10.28 -6.68
N TRP A 90 -0.92 -11.05 -5.98
CA TRP A 90 -0.92 -11.12 -4.51
C TRP A 90 -0.52 -12.50 -3.98
N ARG A 91 -0.99 -13.59 -4.60
CA ARG A 91 -0.81 -14.96 -4.09
C ARG A 91 0.64 -15.37 -3.90
N HIS A 92 1.52 -14.97 -4.80
CA HIS A 92 2.95 -15.31 -4.73
C HIS A 92 3.77 -14.36 -3.84
N HIS A 93 3.14 -13.38 -3.21
CA HIS A 93 3.81 -12.29 -2.49
C HIS A 93 3.23 -12.08 -1.09
N LEU A 94 2.68 -13.12 -0.45
CA LEU A 94 2.01 -13.03 0.85
C LEU A 94 2.90 -12.37 1.91
N ASP A 95 4.18 -12.74 1.92
CA ASP A 95 5.26 -12.21 2.77
C ASP A 95 5.44 -10.69 2.65
N ARG A 96 5.05 -10.11 1.51
CA ARG A 96 5.23 -8.69 1.23
C ARG A 96 4.06 -7.84 1.69
N TRP A 97 2.84 -8.38 1.81
CA TRP A 97 1.65 -7.56 2.07
C TRP A 97 0.87 -7.96 3.32
N MET A 98 0.83 -9.24 3.69
CA MET A 98 0.12 -9.68 4.89
C MET A 98 0.84 -9.23 6.14
N LEU A 99 0.07 -8.85 7.16
CA LEU A 99 0.62 -8.39 8.43
C LEU A 99 1.41 -9.47 9.16
N ARG A 100 0.97 -10.74 9.11
CA ARG A 100 1.60 -11.86 9.84
C ARG A 100 3.08 -12.09 9.53
N TYR A 101 3.56 -11.59 8.38
CA TYR A 101 4.96 -11.73 7.95
C TYR A 101 5.78 -10.44 8.17
N ARG A 102 5.19 -9.43 8.80
CA ARG A 102 5.85 -8.16 9.12
C ARG A 102 6.45 -8.23 10.51
N ASN A 103 7.58 -7.55 10.71
CA ASN A 103 8.14 -7.34 12.04
C ASN A 103 7.46 -6.13 12.71
N GLU A 104 7.65 -6.01 14.03
CA GLU A 104 7.25 -4.81 14.76
C GLU A 104 7.88 -3.55 14.12
N GLY A 105 7.05 -2.55 13.79
CA GLY A 105 7.50 -1.30 13.17
C GLY A 105 7.49 -1.29 11.63
N ASP A 106 7.27 -2.43 10.97
CA ASP A 106 7.11 -2.52 9.49
C ASP A 106 5.71 -2.06 9.00
N GLY A 107 4.87 -1.64 9.93
CA GLY A 107 3.62 -0.95 9.65
C GLY A 107 3.90 0.38 8.97
N THR A 108 3.62 0.48 7.67
CA THR A 108 3.61 1.76 6.96
C THR A 108 2.48 2.61 7.53
N ASN A 109 2.81 3.40 8.54
CA ASN A 109 1.93 4.37 9.13
C ASN A 109 1.61 5.50 8.14
N ASN A 110 0.45 6.09 8.35
CA ASN A 110 -0.07 7.37 7.85
C ASN A 110 0.92 8.52 7.54
N ILE A 111 2.20 8.42 7.89
CA ILE A 111 3.22 9.48 7.75
C ILE A 111 3.45 9.81 6.28
N SER A 112 3.75 8.82 5.44
CA SER A 112 4.04 9.06 4.01
C SER A 112 2.85 9.71 3.30
N GLU A 113 1.63 9.19 3.50
CA GLU A 113 0.40 9.76 2.93
C GLU A 113 0.08 11.15 3.47
N SER A 114 0.27 11.40 4.76
CA SER A 114 0.11 12.73 5.35
C SER A 114 1.08 13.73 4.72
N HIS A 115 2.36 13.36 4.56
CA HIS A 115 3.35 14.18 3.87
C HIS A 115 2.97 14.43 2.40
N PHE A 116 2.58 13.40 1.64
CA PHE A 116 2.16 13.56 0.25
C PHE A 116 0.92 14.43 0.10
N LYS A 117 -0.07 14.30 1.00
CA LYS A 117 -1.26 15.15 1.03
C LYS A 117 -0.89 16.62 1.27
N VAL A 118 0.01 16.88 2.22
CA VAL A 118 0.52 18.22 2.50
C VAL A 118 1.24 18.80 1.29
N LEU A 119 2.15 18.05 0.67
CA LEU A 119 2.84 18.48 -0.56
C LEU A 119 1.82 18.85 -1.64
N LYS A 120 0.90 17.95 -1.97
CA LYS A 120 -0.04 18.12 -3.07
C LYS A 120 -1.04 19.25 -2.85
N HIS A 121 -1.55 19.43 -1.64
CA HIS A 121 -2.65 20.35 -1.38
C HIS A 121 -2.21 21.70 -0.78
N GLN A 122 -1.04 21.77 -0.13
CA GLN A 122 -0.55 23.01 0.46
C GLN A 122 0.54 23.68 -0.39
N TYR A 123 1.51 22.90 -0.89
CA TYR A 123 2.65 23.45 -1.62
C TYR A 123 2.47 23.46 -3.14
N PHE A 124 1.77 22.47 -3.68
CA PHE A 124 1.55 22.33 -5.12
C PHE A 124 0.05 22.32 -5.49
N PRO A 125 -0.80 23.21 -4.95
CA PRO A 125 -2.22 23.21 -5.28
C PRO A 125 -2.39 23.47 -6.78
N GLU A 126 -3.14 22.58 -7.45
CA GLU A 126 -3.51 22.68 -8.87
C GLU A 126 -2.35 22.67 -9.88
N ARG A 127 -1.09 22.62 -9.43
CA ARG A 127 0.09 22.53 -10.31
C ARG A 127 0.29 21.09 -10.76
N ARG A 128 -0.15 20.79 -11.98
CA ARG A 128 0.07 19.48 -12.64
C ARG A 128 1.21 19.57 -13.64
N ASN A 129 1.96 18.48 -13.80
CA ASN A 129 3.01 18.33 -14.83
C ASN A 129 4.11 19.39 -14.75
N LEU A 130 4.54 19.78 -13.55
CA LEU A 130 5.68 20.66 -13.37
C LEU A 130 6.93 20.04 -14.00
N ARG A 131 7.77 20.90 -14.57
CA ARG A 131 9.09 20.48 -15.02
C ARG A 131 9.93 20.08 -13.80
N LEU A 132 10.84 19.13 -13.98
CA LEU A 132 11.62 18.58 -12.88
C LEU A 132 12.45 19.65 -12.16
N ASP A 133 13.03 20.58 -12.90
CA ASP A 133 13.80 21.70 -12.35
C ASP A 133 12.94 22.63 -11.50
N GLU A 134 11.74 22.98 -11.97
CA GLU A 134 10.79 23.81 -11.21
C GLU A 134 10.32 23.10 -9.94
N LEU A 135 10.07 21.79 -10.01
CA LEU A 135 9.72 20.97 -8.84
C LEU A 135 10.85 20.98 -7.81
N VAL A 136 12.10 20.75 -8.23
CA VAL A 136 13.26 20.73 -7.33
C VAL A 136 13.47 22.10 -6.67
N ILE A 137 13.35 23.19 -7.44
CA ILE A 137 13.48 24.55 -6.89
C ILE A 137 12.44 24.78 -5.81
N GLU A 138 11.16 24.49 -6.07
CA GLU A 138 10.06 24.72 -5.12
C GLU A 138 10.20 23.85 -3.85
N LEU A 139 10.65 22.59 -4.01
CA LEU A 139 10.93 21.71 -2.89
C LEU A 139 12.01 22.31 -1.97
N TYR A 140 13.10 22.84 -2.54
CA TYR A 140 14.18 23.42 -1.75
C TYR A 140 13.86 24.81 -1.19
N SER A 141 13.17 25.67 -1.94
CA SER A 141 12.92 27.05 -1.55
C SER A 141 11.77 27.19 -0.54
N SER A 142 10.76 26.33 -0.64
CA SER A 142 9.47 26.54 0.04
C SER A 142 9.12 25.39 0.98
N VAL A 143 9.34 24.15 0.53
CA VAL A 143 8.94 22.94 1.28
C VAL A 143 9.94 22.62 2.39
N VAL A 144 11.22 22.40 2.07
CA VAL A 144 12.25 22.01 3.05
C VAL A 144 12.36 22.97 4.24
N PRO A 145 12.41 24.30 4.05
CA PRO A 145 12.51 25.25 5.18
C PRO A 145 11.31 25.15 6.12
N SER A 146 10.11 24.96 5.57
CA SER A 146 8.88 24.82 6.34
C SER A 146 8.82 23.55 7.19
N PHE A 147 9.45 22.47 6.75
CA PHE A 147 9.57 21.23 7.52
C PHE A 147 10.61 21.33 8.64
N LEU A 148 11.74 22.00 8.39
CA LEU A 148 12.77 22.25 9.41
C LEU A 148 12.25 23.14 10.55
N ILE A 149 11.45 24.16 10.25
CA ILE A 149 10.83 25.03 11.25
C ILE A 149 9.89 24.23 12.17
N LYS A 150 9.13 23.27 11.64
CA LYS A 150 8.22 22.43 12.45
C LYS A 150 8.95 21.47 13.38
N LEU A 151 10.19 21.06 13.07
CA LEU A 151 11.00 20.17 13.91
C LEU A 151 11.78 20.91 15.00
N GLN A 152 12.04 22.21 14.83
CA GLN A 152 12.79 23.03 15.78
C GLN A 152 11.94 23.63 16.92
N ILE A 153 10.65 23.35 16.97
CA ILE A 153 9.81 23.75 18.11
C ILE A 153 9.95 22.67 19.20
N LYS A 154 10.95 22.82 20.07
CA LYS A 154 11.02 22.24 21.42
C LYS A 154 11.23 23.35 22.42
#